data_AF-A0A965FAY1-F1
#
_entry.id   AF-A0A965FAY1-F1
#
_cell.length_a   1.000
_cell.length_b   1.000
_cell.length_c   1.000
_cell.angle_alpha   90.00
_cell.angle_beta   90.00
_cell.angle_gamma   90.00
#
_symmetry.space_group_name_H-M   'P 1'
#
loop_
_entity.id
_entity.type
_entity.pdbx_description
1 polymer ?
#
loop_
_entity_poly.entity_id
_entity_poly.type
_entity_poly.pdbx_seq_one_letter_code
_entity_poly.pdbx_strand_id
1 'polypeptide(L)'
;MSEVLEERAESIRMIRDSAGAVAPRGGDSKRVRALRFAAPGYDKSVFGQMGEFGWIGLAVAEAAGGAGLGMSEAIALTEELASGLAPEPLIPAMLSARLLAASDD
;
A
#
# COMPACT_ATOMS: atom_id res chain seq x y z
N MET A 1 11.83 -14.27 20.38
CA MET A 1 11.19 -14.95 19.22
C MET A 1 9.68 -14.78 19.26
N SER A 2 8.98 -15.01 20.38
CA SER A 2 7.52 -14.75 20.52
C SER A 2 7.17 -13.28 20.32
N GLU A 3 7.86 -12.40 21.03
CA GLU A 3 7.61 -10.94 21.04
C GLU A 3 7.73 -10.29 19.65
N VAL A 4 8.82 -10.56 18.91
CA VAL A 4 9.00 -10.06 17.53
C VAL A 4 7.91 -10.52 16.56
N LEU A 5 7.37 -11.74 16.76
CA LEU A 5 6.28 -12.25 15.93
C LEU A 5 4.95 -11.61 16.31
N GLU A 6 4.73 -11.32 17.58
CA GLU A 6 3.56 -10.60 18.09
C GLU A 6 3.53 -9.15 17.59
N GLU A 7 4.65 -8.42 17.67
CA GLU A 7 4.78 -7.06 17.12
C GLU A 7 4.51 -7.02 15.61
N ARG A 8 5.02 -8.01 14.88
CA ARG A 8 4.76 -8.14 13.43
C ARG A 8 3.29 -8.42 13.16
N ALA A 9 2.68 -9.34 13.91
CA ALA A 9 1.26 -9.66 13.77
C ALA A 9 0.39 -8.44 14.06
N GLU A 10 0.76 -7.62 15.05
CA GLU A 10 0.09 -6.36 15.34
C GLU A 10 0.26 -5.34 14.20
N SER A 11 1.46 -5.19 13.67
CA SER A 11 1.73 -4.31 12.51
C SER A 11 0.90 -4.72 11.29
N ILE A 12 0.82 -6.02 11.01
CA ILE A 12 -0.02 -6.59 9.95
C ILE A 12 -1.51 -6.29 10.19
N ARG A 13 -1.98 -6.41 11.42
CA ARG A 13 -3.37 -6.09 11.76
C ARG A 13 -3.66 -4.60 11.53
N MET A 14 -2.81 -3.72 12.04
CA MET A 14 -2.97 -2.27 11.90
C MET A 14 -2.94 -1.82 10.43
N ILE A 15 -2.06 -2.39 9.61
CA ILE A 15 -1.99 -1.99 8.19
C ILE A 15 -3.23 -2.45 7.41
N ARG A 16 -3.80 -3.62 7.74
CA ARG A 16 -5.06 -4.09 7.16
C ARG A 16 -6.24 -3.18 7.55
N ASP A 17 -6.30 -2.78 8.82
CA ASP A 17 -7.34 -1.86 9.30
C ASP A 17 -7.25 -0.49 8.58
N SER A 18 -6.03 0.01 8.38
CA SER A 18 -5.77 1.24 7.61
C SER A 18 -6.20 1.10 6.14
N ALA A 19 -5.89 -0.03 5.51
CA ALA A 19 -6.26 -0.33 4.12
C ALA A 19 -7.78 -0.37 3.89
N GLY A 20 -8.51 -0.98 4.83
CA GLY A 20 -9.96 -1.12 4.76
C GLY A 20 -10.72 0.22 4.72
N ALA A 21 -10.11 1.31 5.18
CA ALA A 21 -10.69 2.65 5.11
C ALA A 21 -10.68 3.24 3.69
N VAL A 22 -9.76 2.79 2.82
CA VAL A 22 -9.63 3.28 1.42
C VAL A 22 -10.41 2.42 0.45
N ALA A 23 -10.33 1.09 0.63
CA ALA A 23 -10.92 0.13 -0.29
C ALA A 23 -11.72 -0.91 0.52
N PRO A 24 -12.98 -0.63 0.87
CA PRO A 24 -13.80 -1.59 1.60
C PRO A 24 -13.99 -2.87 0.79
N ARG A 25 -14.02 -4.01 1.48
CA ARG A 25 -14.16 -5.34 0.87
C ARG A 25 -15.36 -5.40 -0.07
N GLY A 26 -15.17 -6.03 -1.23
CA GLY A 26 -16.19 -6.11 -2.27
C GLY A 26 -16.11 -4.97 -3.30
N GLY A 27 -15.45 -3.87 -2.93
CA GLY A 27 -15.08 -2.78 -3.82
C GLY A 27 -16.25 -2.13 -4.58
N ASP A 28 -15.90 -1.31 -5.58
CA ASP A 28 -16.87 -0.77 -6.53
C ASP A 28 -16.48 -1.19 -7.95
N SER A 29 -17.05 -2.32 -8.39
CA SER A 29 -16.81 -2.84 -9.74
C SER A 29 -17.27 -1.88 -10.86
N LYS A 30 -18.18 -0.93 -10.60
CA LYS A 30 -18.56 0.09 -11.58
C LYS A 30 -17.45 1.12 -11.72
N ARG A 31 -16.93 1.62 -10.61
CA ARG A 31 -15.76 2.53 -10.59
C ARG A 31 -14.58 1.94 -11.35
N VAL A 32 -14.21 0.69 -11.04
CA VAL A 32 -13.07 0.02 -11.69
C VAL A 32 -13.28 -0.12 -13.20
N ARG A 33 -14.49 -0.54 -13.63
CA ARG A 33 -14.81 -0.64 -15.07
C ARG A 33 -14.77 0.71 -15.77
N ALA A 34 -15.23 1.78 -15.11
CA ALA A 34 -15.18 3.13 -15.66
C ALA A 34 -13.75 3.63 -15.85
N LEU A 35 -12.84 3.29 -14.92
CA LEU A 35 -11.44 3.68 -14.98
C LEU A 35 -10.62 2.86 -15.99
N ARG A 36 -10.96 1.57 -16.21
CA ARG A 36 -10.18 0.62 -17.03
C ARG A 36 -9.76 1.11 -18.42
N PHE A 37 -10.59 1.92 -19.08
CA PHE A 37 -10.34 2.42 -20.44
C PHE A 37 -10.13 3.95 -20.49
N ALA A 38 -10.02 4.59 -19.33
CA ALA A 38 -9.70 6.00 -19.21
C ALA A 38 -8.19 6.17 -18.97
N ALA A 39 -7.63 7.32 -19.37
CA ALA A 39 -6.30 7.73 -18.92
C ALA A 39 -6.45 8.60 -17.65
N PRO A 40 -5.71 8.34 -16.56
CA PRO A 40 -4.56 7.42 -16.43
C PRO A 40 -4.89 5.98 -16.02
N GLY A 41 -6.18 5.62 -15.88
CA GLY A 41 -6.60 4.26 -15.53
C GLY A 41 -6.89 4.02 -14.04
N TYR A 42 -6.73 5.05 -13.22
CA TYR A 42 -6.97 5.03 -11.77
C TYR A 42 -7.38 6.43 -11.27
N ASP A 43 -7.81 6.53 -10.01
CA ASP A 43 -8.13 7.81 -9.40
C ASP A 43 -6.89 8.44 -8.75
N LYS A 44 -6.46 9.60 -9.27
CA LYS A 44 -5.28 10.31 -8.77
C LYS A 44 -5.44 10.77 -7.31
N SER A 45 -6.65 11.09 -6.88
CA SER A 45 -6.91 11.53 -5.50
C SER A 45 -6.73 10.39 -4.51
N VAL A 46 -7.26 9.21 -4.84
CA VAL A 46 -7.07 7.98 -4.05
C VAL A 46 -5.59 7.61 -4.00
N PHE A 47 -4.87 7.67 -5.13
CA PHE A 47 -3.44 7.42 -5.14
C PHE A 47 -2.64 8.44 -4.30
N GLY A 48 -3.04 9.72 -4.33
CA GLY A 48 -2.47 10.76 -3.46
C GLY A 48 -2.66 10.44 -1.98
N GLN A 49 -3.87 10.02 -1.59
CA GLN A 49 -4.18 9.61 -0.23
C GLN A 49 -3.33 8.41 0.24
N MET A 50 -3.08 7.43 -0.64
CA MET A 50 -2.16 6.31 -0.33
C MET A 50 -0.74 6.80 -0.02
N GLY A 51 -0.29 7.87 -0.69
CA GLY A 51 0.98 8.54 -0.41
C GLY A 51 0.98 9.23 0.96
N GLU A 52 -0.10 9.93 1.30
CA GLU A 52 -0.27 10.60 2.60
C GLU A 52 -0.28 9.62 3.78
N PHE A 53 -0.77 8.40 3.57
CA PHE A 53 -0.68 7.32 4.55
C PHE A 53 0.71 6.67 4.67
N GLY A 54 1.69 7.12 3.87
CA GLY A 54 3.05 6.60 3.89
C GLY A 54 3.20 5.24 3.22
N TRP A 55 2.18 4.73 2.54
CA TRP A 55 2.20 3.38 1.99
C TRP A 55 3.20 3.20 0.84
N ILE A 56 3.51 4.27 0.10
CA ILE A 56 4.55 4.24 -0.95
C ILE A 56 5.93 3.95 -0.32
N GLY A 57 6.22 4.54 0.84
CA GLY A 57 7.47 4.36 1.58
C GLY A 57 7.42 3.26 2.64
N LEU A 58 6.41 2.38 2.62
CA LEU A 58 6.12 1.44 3.72
C LEU A 58 7.35 0.61 4.12
N ALA A 59 8.07 0.09 3.13
CA ALA A 59 9.23 -0.77 3.32
C ALA A 59 10.56 -0.07 2.97
N VAL A 60 10.57 1.26 3.03
CA VAL A 60 11.77 2.10 3.00
C VAL A 60 12.20 2.36 4.44
N ALA A 61 13.51 2.43 4.70
CA ALA A 61 14.04 2.69 6.03
C ALA A 61 13.59 4.06 6.56
N GLU A 62 13.35 4.15 7.87
CA GLU A 62 12.97 5.41 8.53
C GLU A 62 14.01 6.52 8.34
N ALA A 63 15.30 6.16 8.30
CA ALA A 63 16.38 7.10 8.03
C ALA A 63 16.28 7.79 6.65
N ALA A 64 15.57 7.17 5.70
CA ALA A 64 15.26 7.71 4.38
C ALA A 64 13.82 8.24 4.29
N GLY A 65 13.13 8.42 5.42
CA GLY A 65 11.76 8.93 5.50
C GLY A 65 10.67 7.90 5.22
N GLY A 66 10.99 6.61 5.20
CA GLY A 66 10.00 5.52 5.08
C GLY A 66 9.40 5.08 6.42
N ALA A 67 8.53 4.08 6.38
CA ALA A 67 7.89 3.53 7.58
C ALA A 67 8.68 2.37 8.24
N GLY A 68 9.77 1.91 7.62
CA GLY A 68 10.64 0.87 8.19
C GLY A 68 10.02 -0.52 8.28
N LEU A 69 8.83 -0.75 7.71
CA LEU A 69 8.14 -2.05 7.78
C LEU A 69 8.68 -3.06 6.76
N GLY A 70 8.23 -4.31 6.89
CA GLY A 70 8.69 -5.43 6.09
C GLY A 70 7.79 -5.76 4.90
N MET A 71 8.17 -6.84 4.22
CA MET A 71 7.39 -7.38 3.11
C MET A 71 6.06 -7.99 3.58
N SER A 72 5.98 -8.47 4.81
CA SER A 72 4.75 -9.05 5.35
C SER A 72 3.64 -8.01 5.47
N GLU A 73 3.97 -6.80 5.94
CA GLU A 73 3.04 -5.68 6.03
C GLU A 73 2.65 -5.17 4.64
N ALA A 74 3.62 -5.10 3.71
CA ALA A 74 3.36 -4.75 2.31
C ALA A 74 2.38 -5.72 1.64
N ILE A 75 2.58 -7.03 1.83
CA ILE A 75 1.66 -8.07 1.33
C ILE A 75 0.28 -7.86 1.94
N ALA A 76 0.19 -7.75 3.27
CA ALA A 76 -1.09 -7.60 3.97
C ALA A 76 -1.88 -6.36 3.50
N LEU A 77 -1.19 -5.23 3.30
CA LEU A 77 -1.77 -4.01 2.73
C LEU A 77 -2.33 -4.26 1.33
N THR A 78 -1.52 -4.84 0.44
CA THR A 78 -1.93 -5.07 -0.95
C THR A 78 -3.04 -6.11 -1.08
N GLU A 79 -3.10 -7.11 -0.20
CA GLU A 79 -4.19 -8.09 -0.14
C GLU A 79 -5.54 -7.43 0.17
N GLU A 80 -5.58 -6.55 1.19
CA GLU A 80 -6.82 -5.86 1.55
C GLU A 80 -7.24 -4.88 0.45
N LEU A 81 -6.32 -4.13 -0.14
CA LEU A 81 -6.62 -3.24 -1.27
C LEU A 81 -7.12 -4.02 -2.51
N ALA A 82 -6.54 -5.19 -2.79
CA ALA A 82 -6.99 -6.07 -3.87
C ALA A 82 -8.41 -6.60 -3.62
N SER A 83 -8.76 -6.90 -2.36
CA SER A 83 -10.12 -7.31 -1.99
C SER A 83 -11.18 -6.23 -2.24
N GLY A 84 -10.76 -4.95 -2.25
CA GLY A 84 -11.57 -3.78 -2.61
C GLY A 84 -11.44 -3.36 -4.08
N LEU A 85 -10.72 -4.13 -4.91
CA LEU A 85 -10.48 -3.87 -6.33
C LEU A 85 -9.79 -2.52 -6.62
N ALA A 86 -8.93 -2.03 -5.72
CA ALA A 86 -8.19 -0.77 -5.91
C ALA A 86 -7.31 -0.83 -7.17
N PRO A 87 -7.54 0.01 -8.21
CA PRO A 87 -6.73 0.02 -9.43
C PRO A 87 -5.48 0.91 -9.31
N GLU A 88 -5.27 1.58 -8.18
CA GLU A 88 -4.16 2.51 -8.00
C GLU A 88 -2.80 1.80 -8.07
N PRO A 89 -1.78 2.43 -8.66
CA PRO A 89 -0.49 1.80 -8.92
C PRO A 89 0.42 1.74 -7.67
N LEU A 90 -0.12 1.30 -6.53
CA LEU A 90 0.61 1.27 -5.26
C LEU A 90 1.80 0.30 -5.30
N ILE A 91 1.62 -0.93 -5.80
CA ILE A 91 2.69 -1.93 -5.89
C ILE A 91 3.91 -1.41 -6.66
N PRO A 92 3.78 -0.93 -7.92
CA PRO A 92 4.93 -0.39 -8.64
C PRO A 92 5.51 0.86 -7.97
N ALA A 93 4.69 1.70 -7.32
CA ALA A 93 5.19 2.86 -6.56
C ALA A 93 6.05 2.44 -5.36
N MET A 94 5.62 1.44 -4.59
CA MET A 94 6.38 0.88 -3.46
C MET A 94 7.71 0.27 -3.92
N LEU A 95 7.69 -0.50 -5.01
CA LEU A 95 8.89 -1.08 -5.58
C LEU A 95 9.86 -0.01 -6.08
N SER A 96 9.34 1.06 -6.70
CA SER A 96 10.14 2.19 -7.17
C SER A 96 10.78 2.93 -5.99
N ALA A 97 10.03 3.20 -4.93
CA ALA A 97 10.56 3.84 -3.72
C ALA A 97 11.66 3.00 -3.06
N ARG A 98 11.46 1.67 -2.97
CA ARG A 98 12.49 0.75 -2.47
C ARG A 98 13.73 0.72 -3.35
N LEU A 99 13.56 0.73 -4.67
CA LEU A 99 14.68 0.76 -5.61
C LEU A 99 15.50 2.04 -5.45
N LEU A 100 14.83 3.19 -5.40
CA LEU A 100 15.49 4.49 -5.19
C LEU A 100 16.23 4.56 -3.86
N ALA A 101 15.64 4.01 -2.79
CA ALA A 101 16.29 3.97 -1.48
C ALA A 101 17.50 3.03 -1.44
N ALA A 102 17.58 2.07 -2.36
CA ALA A 102 18.70 1.14 -2.47
C ALA A 102 19.75 1.57 -3.51
N SER A 103 19.48 2.61 -4.31
CA SER A 103 20.35 2.99 -5.43
C SER A 103 21.48 3.95 -5.07
N ASP A 104 21.60 4.40 -3.81
CA ASP A 104 22.67 5.28 -3.29
C ASP A 104 23.17 6.31 -4.33
N ASP A 105 22.44 7.42 -4.47
CA ASP A 105 22.93 8.68 -5.06
C ASP A 105 23.12 9.71 -3.92
#